data_AF-A0A949XR30-F1
#
_entry.id   AF-A0A949XR30-F1
#
_cell.length_a   1.000
_cell.length_b   1.000
_cell.length_c   1.000
_cell.angle_alpha   90.00
_cell.angle_beta   90.00
_cell.angle_gamma   90.00
#
_symmetry.space_group_name_H-M   'P 1'
#
loop_
_entity.id
_entity.type
_entity.pdbx_description
1 polymer ?
#
loop_
_entity_poly.entity_id
_entity_poly.type
_entity_poly.pdbx_seq_one_letter_code
_entity_poly.pdbx_strand_id
1 'polypeptide(L)'
;MIQTDVERLLAAAPAPLPLTRAALRPLELASDIQSDQAAVLFSAAPHPHAALAGLLLRLGHWERSHTVAQDIASPEGSYWHAIVHRMEPDPGNAAYWFRQTGVHPVFPKLLTRAEELLRETGPAHWHLKTAWDPFLFVNWCEEARRTGGAAETAATRIQLAEWHLLFDWCAG
;
A
#
# COMPACT_ATOMS: atom_id res chain seq x y z
N MET A 1 -23.72 6.91 7.21
CA MET A 1 -24.09 5.61 6.60
C MET A 1 -22.95 5.07 5.75
N ILE A 2 -22.31 5.89 4.91
CA ILE A 2 -21.25 5.45 4.00
C ILE A 2 -19.88 5.18 4.68
N GLN A 3 -19.47 6.00 5.66
CA GLN A 3 -18.24 5.77 6.45
C GLN A 3 -18.22 4.38 7.11
N THR A 4 -19.39 3.94 7.59
CA THR A 4 -19.59 2.65 8.27
C THR A 4 -19.36 1.46 7.36
N ASP A 5 -19.58 1.60 6.05
CA ASP A 5 -19.35 0.52 5.09
C ASP A 5 -17.86 0.33 4.79
N VAL A 6 -17.07 1.41 4.69
CA VAL A 6 -15.62 1.33 4.50
C VAL A 6 -14.95 0.68 5.71
N GLU A 7 -15.30 1.10 6.93
CA GLU A 7 -14.78 0.49 8.16
C GLU A 7 -15.11 -1.00 8.25
N ARG A 8 -16.35 -1.39 7.89
CA ARG A 8 -16.78 -2.80 7.85
C ARG A 8 -15.96 -3.60 6.84
N LEU A 9 -15.72 -3.06 5.65
CA LEU A 9 -14.91 -3.70 4.61
C LEU A 9 -13.47 -3.88 5.07
N LEU A 10 -12.87 -2.85 5.66
CA LEU A 10 -11.50 -2.90 6.19
C LEU A 10 -11.36 -3.89 7.35
N ALA A 11 -12.37 -4.00 8.22
CA ALA A 11 -12.40 -4.98 9.30
C ALA A 11 -12.47 -6.43 8.78
N ALA A 12 -13.11 -6.66 7.62
CA ALA A 12 -13.17 -7.96 6.96
C ALA A 12 -11.95 -8.26 6.08
N ALA A 13 -11.06 -7.28 5.88
CA ALA A 13 -10.00 -7.39 4.90
C ALA A 13 -8.86 -8.30 5.42
N PRO A 14 -8.40 -9.29 4.62
CA PRO A 14 -7.45 -10.30 5.08
C PRO A 14 -6.11 -9.64 5.48
N ALA A 15 -5.56 -10.02 6.62
CA ALA A 15 -4.24 -9.58 7.06
C ALA A 15 -3.26 -10.76 7.01
N PRO A 16 -2.01 -10.52 6.59
CA PRO A 16 -1.40 -9.23 6.26
C PRO A 16 -1.57 -8.82 4.77
N LEU A 17 -1.12 -7.62 4.37
CA LEU A 17 -1.04 -7.19 2.95
C LEU A 17 0.24 -7.80 2.32
N PRO A 18 0.15 -8.87 1.52
CA PRO A 18 1.31 -9.67 1.11
C PRO A 18 2.27 -8.91 0.19
N LEU A 19 3.52 -9.38 0.09
CA LEU A 19 4.51 -8.81 -0.82
C LEU A 19 4.31 -9.22 -2.29
N THR A 20 3.42 -10.15 -2.61
CA THR A 20 3.16 -10.60 -3.98
C THR A 20 1.68 -10.61 -4.28
N ARG A 21 1.31 -10.17 -5.49
CA ARG A 21 -0.08 -10.17 -5.94
C ARG A 21 -0.68 -11.58 -6.03
N ALA A 22 0.13 -12.62 -6.23
CA ALA A 22 -0.32 -14.01 -6.25
C ALA A 22 -0.84 -14.51 -4.88
N ALA A 23 -0.40 -13.87 -3.79
CA ALA A 23 -0.86 -14.19 -2.44
C ALA A 23 -2.12 -13.41 -2.03
N LEU A 24 -2.58 -12.45 -2.85
CA LEU A 24 -3.83 -11.75 -2.57
C LEU A 24 -5.03 -12.69 -2.68
N ARG A 25 -6.03 -12.42 -1.85
CA ARG A 25 -7.31 -13.11 -1.84
C ARG A 25 -8.40 -12.04 -1.95
N PRO A 26 -8.96 -11.81 -3.14
CA PRO A 26 -10.03 -10.85 -3.33
C PRO A 26 -11.20 -11.14 -2.39
N LEU A 27 -11.68 -10.12 -1.69
CA LEU A 27 -12.87 -10.24 -0.85
C LEU A 27 -14.11 -10.09 -1.72
N GLU A 28 -14.94 -11.14 -1.78
CA GLU A 28 -16.18 -11.17 -2.56
C GLU A 28 -17.17 -10.06 -2.17
N LEU A 29 -17.22 -9.68 -0.89
CA LEU A 29 -18.08 -8.58 -0.41
C LEU A 29 -17.78 -7.23 -1.09
N ALA A 30 -16.61 -7.10 -1.74
CA ALA A 30 -16.14 -5.91 -2.42
C ALA A 30 -16.15 -6.03 -3.95
N SER A 31 -16.70 -7.11 -4.51
CA SER A 31 -16.77 -7.35 -5.97
C SER A 31 -17.47 -6.20 -6.71
N ASP A 32 -18.50 -5.64 -6.09
CA ASP A 32 -19.43 -4.72 -6.73
C ASP A 32 -19.03 -3.24 -6.59
N ILE A 33 -17.98 -2.94 -5.82
CA ILE A 33 -17.47 -1.57 -5.71
C ILE A 33 -17.11 -1.09 -7.13
N GLN A 34 -17.34 0.17 -7.50
CA GLN A 34 -16.94 0.70 -8.81
C GLN A 34 -16.14 1.99 -8.65
N SER A 35 -15.38 2.39 -9.68
CA SER A 35 -14.53 3.59 -9.60
C SER A 35 -15.33 4.88 -9.42
N ASP A 36 -16.52 4.97 -10.01
CA ASP A 36 -17.45 6.09 -9.89
C ASP A 36 -18.04 6.25 -8.47
N GLN A 37 -17.93 5.23 -7.62
CA GLN A 37 -18.36 5.29 -6.23
C GLN A 37 -17.35 5.96 -5.30
N ALA A 38 -16.16 6.34 -5.78
CA ALA A 38 -15.12 6.98 -4.96
C ALA A 38 -15.64 8.19 -4.19
N ALA A 39 -16.32 9.12 -4.87
CA ALA A 39 -16.85 10.35 -4.26
C ALA A 39 -17.98 10.08 -3.26
N VAL A 40 -18.68 8.95 -3.38
CA VAL A 40 -19.72 8.55 -2.42
C VAL A 40 -19.05 7.93 -1.20
N LEU A 41 -18.21 6.90 -1.41
CA LEU A 41 -17.48 6.16 -0.37
C LEU A 41 -16.59 7.07 0.49
N PHE A 42 -16.00 8.08 -0.12
CA PHE A 42 -15.04 9.00 0.48
C PHE A 42 -15.47 10.45 0.33
N SER A 43 -16.74 10.75 0.62
CA SER A 43 -17.35 12.08 0.39
C SER A 43 -16.68 13.26 1.10
N ALA A 44 -16.00 13.02 2.23
CA ALA A 44 -15.25 14.04 2.97
C ALA A 44 -13.74 14.03 2.68
N ALA A 45 -13.27 13.10 1.85
CA ALA A 45 -11.85 12.86 1.65
C ALA A 45 -11.22 13.91 0.73
N PRO A 46 -9.96 14.30 0.98
CA PRO A 46 -9.21 15.17 0.07
C PRO A 46 -8.89 14.47 -1.26
N HIS A 47 -8.72 13.14 -1.25
CA HIS A 47 -8.33 12.36 -2.42
C HIS A 47 -9.19 11.08 -2.57
N PRO A 48 -10.50 11.21 -2.88
CA PRO A 48 -11.44 10.08 -2.82
C PRO A 48 -11.07 8.92 -3.76
N HIS A 49 -10.57 9.22 -4.96
CA HIS A 49 -10.16 8.16 -5.91
C HIS A 49 -8.87 7.46 -5.47
N ALA A 50 -7.92 8.18 -4.86
CA ALA A 50 -6.72 7.58 -4.29
C ALA A 50 -7.05 6.71 -3.07
N ALA A 51 -7.97 7.19 -2.20
CA ALA A 51 -8.50 6.38 -1.11
C ALA A 51 -9.18 5.10 -1.64
N LEU A 52 -9.96 5.20 -2.72
CA LEU A 52 -10.56 4.03 -3.36
C LEU A 52 -9.51 3.05 -3.89
N ALA A 53 -8.44 3.51 -4.55
CA ALA A 53 -7.35 2.63 -4.99
C ALA A 53 -6.76 1.85 -3.80
N GLY A 54 -6.44 2.54 -2.70
CA GLY A 54 -5.99 1.92 -1.46
C GLY A 54 -6.98 0.89 -0.92
N LEU A 55 -8.27 1.23 -0.82
CA LEU A 55 -9.32 0.32 -0.37
C LEU A 55 -9.37 -0.96 -1.20
N LEU A 56 -9.38 -0.84 -2.53
CA LEU A 56 -9.43 -1.98 -3.44
C LEU A 56 -8.23 -2.91 -3.26
N LEU A 57 -7.02 -2.34 -3.13
CA LEU A 57 -5.82 -3.12 -2.87
C LEU A 57 -5.92 -3.89 -1.56
N ARG A 58 -6.38 -3.23 -0.48
CA ARG A 58 -6.53 -3.84 0.84
C ARG A 58 -7.55 -4.98 0.86
N LEU A 59 -8.54 -4.91 -0.02
CA LEU A 59 -9.57 -5.92 -0.24
C LEU A 59 -9.14 -7.00 -1.25
N GLY A 60 -7.88 -7.00 -1.69
CA GLY A 60 -7.31 -8.02 -2.57
C GLY A 60 -7.57 -7.81 -4.06
N HIS A 61 -8.22 -6.72 -4.46
CA HIS A 61 -8.57 -6.41 -5.84
C HIS A 61 -7.44 -5.65 -6.56
N TRP A 62 -6.29 -6.31 -6.75
CA TRP A 62 -5.08 -5.70 -7.33
C TRP A 62 -5.31 -5.03 -8.69
N GLU A 63 -5.93 -5.72 -9.65
CA GLU A 63 -6.17 -5.19 -11.01
C GLU A 63 -7.03 -3.93 -10.97
N ARG A 64 -8.01 -3.88 -10.06
CA ARG A 64 -8.92 -2.74 -9.93
C ARG A 64 -8.24 -1.57 -9.22
N SER A 65 -7.42 -1.84 -8.20
CA SER A 65 -6.55 -0.82 -7.60
C SER A 65 -5.58 -0.24 -8.63
N HIS A 66 -4.97 -1.08 -9.46
CA HIS A 66 -4.07 -0.67 -10.54
C HIS A 66 -4.78 0.28 -11.51
N THR A 67 -5.94 -0.14 -12.05
CA THR A 67 -6.72 0.68 -12.98
C THR A 67 -7.10 2.04 -12.39
N VAL A 68 -7.60 2.07 -11.14
CA VAL A 68 -7.95 3.33 -10.48
C VAL A 68 -6.72 4.21 -10.28
N ALA A 69 -5.59 3.65 -9.82
CA ALA A 69 -4.36 4.42 -9.61
C ALA A 69 -3.78 4.99 -10.92
N GLN A 70 -3.90 4.25 -12.03
CA GLN A 70 -3.42 4.66 -13.34
C GLN A 70 -4.10 5.94 -13.85
N ASP A 71 -5.38 6.13 -13.54
CA ASP A 71 -6.15 7.29 -14.00
C ASP A 71 -5.96 8.55 -13.13
N ILE A 72 -5.17 8.46 -12.05
CA ILE A 72 -4.92 9.56 -11.11
C ILE A 72 -3.58 10.23 -11.42
N ALA A 73 -3.62 11.37 -12.09
CA ALA A 73 -2.44 12.20 -12.36
C ALA A 73 -2.00 13.03 -11.13
N SER A 74 -1.61 12.37 -10.03
CA SER A 74 -1.11 13.00 -8.81
C SER A 74 0.02 12.19 -8.13
N PRO A 75 0.73 12.77 -7.15
CA PRO A 75 1.68 12.04 -6.32
C PRO A 75 1.04 10.82 -5.62
N GLU A 76 -0.18 10.96 -5.10
CA GLU A 76 -0.92 9.89 -4.41
C GLU A 76 -1.31 8.76 -5.38
N GLY A 77 -1.79 9.12 -6.58
CA GLY A 77 -2.06 8.15 -7.65
C GLY A 77 -0.81 7.35 -8.01
N SER A 78 0.30 8.06 -8.24
CA SER A 78 1.61 7.45 -8.52
C SER A 78 2.10 6.58 -7.38
N TYR A 79 1.85 6.97 -6.12
CA TYR A 79 2.27 6.20 -4.95
C TYR A 79 1.49 4.88 -4.85
N TRP A 80 0.17 4.90 -5.02
CA TRP A 80 -0.61 3.66 -5.07
C TRP A 80 -0.18 2.76 -6.23
N HIS A 81 0.09 3.34 -7.39
CA HIS A 81 0.61 2.63 -8.55
C HIS A 81 1.96 1.96 -8.25
N ALA A 82 2.84 2.65 -7.53
CA ALA A 82 4.13 2.13 -7.12
C ALA A 82 4.00 0.95 -6.13
N ILE A 83 3.10 1.04 -5.15
CA ILE A 83 2.82 -0.06 -4.20
C ILE A 83 2.27 -1.28 -4.96
N VAL A 84 1.32 -1.08 -5.87
CA VAL A 84 0.74 -2.12 -6.73
C VAL A 84 1.83 -2.84 -7.53
N HIS A 85 2.71 -2.12 -8.23
CA HIS A 85 3.81 -2.74 -8.98
C HIS A 85 4.89 -3.34 -8.10
N ARG A 86 5.10 -2.83 -6.88
CA ARG A 86 6.03 -3.46 -5.93
C ARG A 86 5.60 -4.89 -5.61
N MET A 87 4.34 -5.25 -5.79
CA MET A 87 3.83 -6.61 -5.60
C MET A 87 4.07 -7.55 -6.80
N GLU A 88 4.78 -7.08 -7.82
CA GLU A 88 5.25 -7.86 -8.97
C GLU A 88 6.74 -8.15 -8.85
N PRO A 89 7.26 -9.21 -9.49
CA PRO A 89 8.69 -9.47 -9.62
C PRO A 89 9.34 -8.54 -10.67
N ASP A 90 9.03 -7.24 -10.62
CA ASP A 90 9.58 -6.18 -11.48
C ASP A 90 9.83 -4.90 -10.65
N PRO A 91 10.97 -4.80 -9.96
CA PRO A 91 11.30 -3.62 -9.16
C PRO A 91 11.47 -2.36 -10.02
N GLY A 92 11.68 -2.49 -11.33
CA GLY A 92 11.84 -1.37 -12.27
C GLY A 92 10.55 -0.56 -12.42
N ASN A 93 9.41 -1.25 -12.54
CA ASN A 93 8.10 -0.60 -12.63
C ASN A 93 7.74 0.14 -11.34
N ALA A 94 7.93 -0.52 -10.19
CA ALA A 94 7.71 0.14 -8.90
C ALA A 94 8.59 1.38 -8.75
N ALA A 95 9.88 1.28 -9.10
CA ALA A 95 10.81 2.41 -9.07
C ALA A 95 10.40 3.54 -10.03
N TYR A 96 9.85 3.23 -11.21
CA TYR A 96 9.33 4.25 -12.12
C TYR A 96 8.24 5.09 -11.46
N TRP A 97 7.25 4.45 -10.84
CA TRP A 97 6.14 5.15 -10.21
C TRP A 97 6.55 5.88 -8.93
N PHE A 98 7.47 5.32 -8.13
CA PHE A 98 8.04 6.04 -6.99
C PHE A 98 8.79 7.31 -7.39
N ARG A 99 9.39 7.37 -8.59
CA ARG A 99 9.94 8.64 -9.12
C ARG A 99 8.85 9.66 -9.40
N GLN A 100 7.68 9.24 -9.88
CA GLN A 100 6.53 10.13 -10.12
C GLN A 100 5.89 10.59 -8.80
N THR A 101 5.91 9.75 -7.75
CA THR A 101 5.50 10.15 -6.40
C THR A 101 6.35 11.28 -5.83
N GLY A 102 7.67 11.23 -6.05
CA GLY A 102 8.60 12.17 -5.44
C GLY A 102 8.69 12.01 -3.92
N VAL A 103 8.97 13.12 -3.21
CA VAL A 103 9.03 13.13 -1.74
C VAL A 103 7.63 13.34 -1.18
N HIS A 104 7.10 12.33 -0.48
CA HIS A 104 5.74 12.37 0.05
C HIS A 104 5.71 12.70 1.56
N PRO A 105 4.73 13.50 2.05
CA PRO A 105 4.62 13.86 3.48
C PRO A 105 4.50 12.69 4.47
N VAL A 106 4.11 11.50 4.01
CA VAL A 106 4.02 10.28 4.83
C VAL A 106 5.37 9.69 5.18
N PHE A 107 6.41 9.95 4.39
CA PHE A 107 7.73 9.32 4.51
C PHE A 107 8.37 9.41 5.90
N PRO A 108 8.35 10.57 6.61
CA PRO A 108 8.90 10.64 7.97
C PRO A 108 8.17 9.71 8.96
N LYS A 109 6.83 9.67 8.92
CA LYS A 109 6.04 8.78 9.79
C LYS A 109 6.28 7.31 9.45
N LEU A 110 6.43 7.00 8.16
CA LEU A 110 6.71 5.65 7.69
C LEU A 110 8.09 5.17 8.14
N LEU A 111 9.11 6.03 8.10
CA LEU A 111 10.44 5.72 8.63
C LEU A 111 10.36 5.33 10.11
N THR A 112 9.76 6.17 10.95
CA THR A 112 9.58 5.87 12.38
C THR A 112 8.85 4.54 12.59
N ARG A 113 7.76 4.33 11.83
CA ARG A 113 6.98 3.09 11.97
C ARG A 113 7.76 1.86 11.52
N ALA A 114 8.60 1.97 10.49
CA ALA A 114 9.45 0.89 10.03
C ALA A 114 10.53 0.53 11.06
N GLU A 115 11.15 1.51 11.73
CA GLU A 115 12.12 1.26 12.80
C GLU A 115 11.50 0.47 13.97
N GLU A 116 10.29 0.83 14.39
CA GLU A 116 9.53 0.10 15.40
C GLU A 116 9.27 -1.34 14.98
N LEU A 117 8.74 -1.54 13.77
CA LEU A 117 8.40 -2.86 13.25
C LEU A 117 9.62 -3.76 13.08
N LEU A 118 10.77 -3.21 12.69
CA LEU A 118 12.04 -3.97 12.63
C LEU A 118 12.48 -4.42 14.02
N ARG A 119 12.38 -3.55 15.05
CA ARG A 119 12.71 -3.94 16.44
C ARG A 119 11.80 -5.05 16.96
N GLU A 120 10.53 -5.03 16.58
CA GLU A 120 9.54 -6.02 17.02
C GLU A 120 9.66 -7.38 16.32
N THR A 121 10.15 -7.43 15.07
CA THR A 121 10.11 -8.67 14.24
C THR A 121 11.35 -9.56 14.42
N GLY A 122 12.41 -9.06 15.07
CA GLY A 122 13.68 -9.78 15.22
C GLY A 122 14.66 -9.49 14.07
N PRO A 123 15.67 -10.35 13.81
CA PRO A 123 16.77 -10.06 12.90
C PRO A 123 16.34 -10.16 11.42
N ALA A 124 15.52 -9.22 10.96
CA ALA A 124 15.13 -9.05 9.56
C ALA A 124 16.26 -8.40 8.72
N HIS A 125 17.36 -7.98 9.37
CA HIS A 125 18.58 -7.40 8.79
C HIS A 125 18.33 -6.41 7.63
N TRP A 126 17.58 -5.35 7.92
CA TRP A 126 17.49 -4.18 7.03
C TRP A 126 18.09 -2.97 7.71
N HIS A 127 18.90 -2.21 6.97
CA HIS A 127 19.48 -0.97 7.45
C HIS A 127 18.75 0.22 6.83
N LEU A 128 17.87 0.82 7.64
CA LEU A 128 17.21 2.07 7.30
C LEU A 128 18.21 3.22 7.21
N LYS A 129 17.94 4.15 6.29
CA LYS A 129 18.65 5.43 6.20
C LYS A 129 18.01 6.45 7.14
N THR A 130 18.60 7.63 7.24
CA THR A 130 18.06 8.76 8.03
C THR A 130 16.80 9.37 7.43
N ALA A 131 16.44 8.99 6.21
CA ALA A 131 15.21 9.36 5.53
C ALA A 131 14.62 8.11 4.86
N TRP A 132 13.30 8.07 4.70
CA TRP A 132 12.65 7.00 3.95
C TRP A 132 13.11 7.02 2.49
N ASP A 133 13.53 5.85 2.01
CA ASP A 133 13.90 5.65 0.62
C ASP A 133 13.03 4.53 0.05
N PRO A 134 12.03 4.85 -0.80
CA PRO A 134 11.14 3.85 -1.34
C PRO A 134 11.85 2.88 -2.28
N PHE A 135 12.97 3.28 -2.91
CA PHE A 135 13.74 2.42 -3.80
C PHE A 135 14.50 1.33 -3.01
N LEU A 136 15.08 1.71 -1.86
CA LEU A 136 15.66 0.72 -0.95
C LEU A 136 14.61 -0.24 -0.41
N PHE A 137 13.40 0.26 -0.11
CA PHE A 137 12.31 -0.60 0.35
C PHE A 137 11.82 -1.55 -0.76
N VAL A 138 11.67 -1.09 -2.01
CA VAL A 138 11.37 -1.96 -3.17
C VAL A 138 12.37 -3.10 -3.30
N ASN A 139 13.67 -2.79 -3.28
CA ASN A 139 14.73 -3.80 -3.38
C ASN A 139 14.73 -4.76 -2.20
N TRP A 140 14.43 -4.27 -1.00
CA TRP A 140 14.37 -5.13 0.18
C TRP A 140 13.12 -6.03 0.16
N CYS A 141 11.98 -5.58 -0.36
CA CYS A 141 10.84 -6.44 -0.59
C CYS A 141 11.18 -7.60 -1.54
N GLU A 142 11.91 -7.35 -2.64
CA GLU A 142 12.40 -8.41 -3.54
C GLU A 142 13.23 -9.47 -2.80
N GLU A 143 14.17 -9.03 -1.97
CA GLU A 143 14.99 -9.94 -1.18
C GLU A 143 14.17 -10.70 -0.13
N ALA A 144 13.30 -9.99 0.59
CA ALA A 144 12.46 -10.55 1.64
C ALA A 144 11.51 -11.64 1.10
N ARG A 145 10.92 -11.44 -0.08
CA ARG A 145 10.11 -12.43 -0.81
C ARG A 145 10.89 -13.73 -1.09
N ARG A 146 12.19 -13.61 -1.38
CA ARG A 146 13.06 -14.74 -1.72
C ARG A 146 13.55 -15.49 -0.48
N THR A 147 13.85 -14.76 0.60
CA THR A 147 14.39 -15.35 1.83
C THR A 147 13.32 -15.89 2.77
N GLY A 148 12.13 -15.29 2.76
CA GLY A 148 11.04 -15.64 3.68
C GLY A 148 11.32 -15.23 5.13
N GLY A 149 10.60 -15.87 6.05
CA GLY A 149 10.87 -15.80 7.50
C GLY A 149 10.69 -14.40 8.10
N ALA A 150 11.64 -13.99 8.95
CA ALA A 150 11.57 -12.70 9.64
C ALA A 150 11.65 -11.49 8.70
N ALA A 151 12.40 -11.60 7.59
CA ALA A 151 12.50 -10.54 6.60
C ALA A 151 11.16 -10.33 5.87
N GLU A 152 10.54 -11.40 5.37
CA GLU A 152 9.22 -11.33 4.74
C GLU A 152 8.15 -10.83 5.72
N THR A 153 8.17 -11.32 6.96
CA THR A 153 7.26 -10.84 8.02
C THR A 153 7.41 -9.33 8.24
N ALA A 154 8.65 -8.84 8.38
CA ALA A 154 8.90 -7.42 8.62
C ALA A 154 8.49 -6.55 7.42
N ALA A 155 8.89 -6.92 6.20
CA ALA A 155 8.55 -6.20 4.98
C ALA A 155 7.03 -6.14 4.76
N THR A 156 6.31 -7.24 5.02
CA THR A 156 4.84 -7.29 4.92
C THR A 156 4.18 -6.35 5.94
N ARG A 157 4.68 -6.31 7.18
CA ARG A 157 4.17 -5.41 8.22
C ARG A 157 4.44 -3.94 7.87
N ILE A 158 5.62 -3.64 7.34
CA ILE A 158 5.99 -2.29 6.91
C ILE A 158 5.14 -1.84 5.72
N GLN A 159 4.93 -2.72 4.74
CA GLN A 159 4.05 -2.44 3.61
C GLN A 159 2.60 -2.17 4.05
N LEU A 160 2.09 -2.93 5.03
CA LEU A 160 0.76 -2.66 5.59
C LEU A 160 0.71 -1.32 6.34
N ALA A 161 1.78 -0.96 7.06
CA ALA A 161 1.87 0.34 7.72
C ALA A 161 1.95 1.51 6.71
N GLU A 162 2.71 1.35 5.64
CA GLU A 162 2.76 2.30 4.52
C GLU A 162 1.39 2.47 3.88
N TRP A 163 0.68 1.36 3.65
CA TRP A 163 -0.69 1.37 3.16
C TRP A 163 -1.60 2.19 4.09
N HIS A 164 -1.58 1.94 5.40
CA HIS A 164 -2.41 2.67 6.36
C HIS A 164 -2.13 4.17 6.33
N LEU A 165 -0.85 4.55 6.39
CA LEU A 165 -0.44 5.95 6.39
C LEU A 165 -0.86 6.69 5.12
N LEU A 166 -0.71 6.05 3.95
CA LEU A 166 -1.13 6.64 2.67
C LEU A 166 -2.66 6.67 2.53
N PHE A 167 -3.35 5.63 3.00
CA PHE A 167 -4.80 5.57 2.98
C PHE A 167 -5.41 6.67 3.85
N ASP A 168 -4.94 6.84 5.08
CA ASP A 168 -5.42 7.89 5.99
C ASP A 168 -5.16 9.28 5.38
N TRP A 169 -3.98 9.49 4.77
CA TRP A 169 -3.68 10.74 4.05
C TRP A 169 -4.69 11.03 2.92
N CYS A 170 -5.09 9.98 2.18
CA CYS A 170 -6.03 10.13 1.06
C CYS A 170 -7.48 10.28 1.51
N ALA A 171 -7.88 9.56 2.57
CA ALA A 171 -9.25 9.42 3.03
C ALA A 171 -9.73 10.54 3.96
N GLY A 172 -8.80 11.24 4.63
CA GLY A 172 -9.11 12.37 5.53
C GLY A 172 -9.32 11.96 6.97
#